data_AF-A0A0J1JK76-F1
#
_entry.id   AF-A0A0J1JK76-F1
#
_cell.length_a   1.000
_cell.length_b   1.000
_cell.length_c   1.000
_cell.angle_alpha   90.00
_cell.angle_beta   90.00
_cell.angle_gamma   90.00
#
_symmetry.space_group_name_H-M   'P 1'
#
loop_
_entity.id
_entity.type
_entity.pdbx_description
1 polymer ?
#
loop_
_entity_poly.entity_id
_entity_poly.type
_entity_poly.pdbx_seq_one_letter_code
_entity_poly.pdbx_strand_id
1 'polypeptide(L)'
;MVGDNVIELMNHILFGCLIFSMLMAILFYFITVRRIEKQFLIEGITRPDWDGIGLRIPGYAIIILCDIQRLNDKNYPLLPVAETRRLATKIDRLLAFLFYFSAVLCVVILVVLFMYE
;
A
#
# COMPACT_ATOMS: atom_id res chain seq x y z
N MET A 1 -30.00 -20.42 -5.28
CA MET A 1 -30.56 -19.73 -4.10
C MET A 1 -29.53 -19.50 -2.99
N VAL A 2 -28.90 -20.51 -2.37
CA VAL A 2 -27.88 -20.24 -1.33
C VAL A 2 -26.58 -19.65 -1.90
N GLY A 3 -26.13 -20.12 -3.08
CA GLY A 3 -24.92 -19.60 -3.73
C GLY A 3 -25.05 -18.15 -4.20
N ASP A 4 -26.20 -17.78 -4.78
CA ASP A 4 -26.43 -16.44 -5.34
C ASP A 4 -26.38 -15.35 -4.24
N ASN A 5 -27.00 -15.61 -3.09
CA ASN A 5 -26.98 -14.69 -1.94
C ASN A 5 -25.57 -14.53 -1.36
N VAL A 6 -24.73 -15.58 -1.41
CA VAL A 6 -23.33 -15.52 -0.93
C VAL A 6 -22.49 -14.67 -1.88
N ILE A 7 -22.65 -14.85 -3.19
CA ILE A 7 -21.94 -14.06 -4.21
C ILE A 7 -22.32 -12.58 -4.09
N GLU A 8 -23.61 -12.27 -3.94
CA GLU A 8 -24.10 -10.90 -3.75
C GLU A 8 -23.51 -10.24 -2.49
N LEU A 9 -23.51 -10.95 -1.35
CA LEU A 9 -22.88 -10.49 -0.13
C LEU A 9 -21.37 -10.23 -0.32
N MET A 10 -20.67 -11.16 -0.96
CA MET A 10 -19.23 -11.01 -1.23
C MET A 10 -18.93 -9.81 -2.14
N ASN A 11 -19.78 -9.53 -3.14
CA ASN A 11 -19.67 -8.35 -3.98
C ASN A 11 -19.84 -7.04 -3.19
N HIS A 12 -20.79 -6.99 -2.25
CA HIS A 12 -20.94 -5.83 -1.37
C HIS A 12 -19.74 -5.63 -0.44
N ILE A 13 -19.20 -6.73 0.12
CA ILE A 13 -17.99 -6.68 0.95
C ILE A 13 -16.81 -6.20 0.11
N LEU A 14 -16.65 -6.71 -1.12
CA LEU A 14 -15.60 -6.27 -2.05
C LEU A 14 -15.70 -4.77 -2.33
N PHE A 15 -16.89 -4.28 -2.65
CA PHE A 15 -17.11 -2.86 -2.94
C PHE A 15 -16.77 -1.97 -1.73
N GLY A 16 -17.21 -2.36 -0.53
CA GLY A 16 -16.84 -1.66 0.71
C GLY A 16 -15.33 -1.69 0.99
N CYS A 17 -14.70 -2.85 0.77
CA CYS A 17 -13.25 -3.03 0.87
C CYS A 17 -12.49 -2.09 -0.08
N LEU A 18 -12.93 -1.98 -1.33
CA LEU A 18 -12.30 -1.13 -2.35
C LEU A 18 -12.38 0.36 -1.97
N ILE A 19 -13.54 0.82 -1.52
CA ILE A 19 -13.71 2.20 -1.04
C ILE A 19 -12.79 2.47 0.14
N PHE A 20 -12.80 1.58 1.14
CA PHE A 20 -11.93 1.72 2.31
C PHE A 20 -10.45 1.74 1.92
N SER A 21 -10.03 0.84 1.03
CA SER A 21 -8.65 0.77 0.54
C SER A 21 -8.24 2.04 -0.20
N MET A 22 -9.13 2.62 -1.02
CA MET A 22 -8.88 3.87 -1.72
C MET A 22 -8.74 5.04 -0.74
N LEU A 23 -9.61 5.13 0.27
CA LEU A 23 -9.51 6.15 1.32
C LEU A 23 -8.20 6.03 2.10
N MET A 24 -7.80 4.81 2.47
CA MET A 24 -6.52 4.58 3.16
C MET A 24 -5.32 4.91 2.26
N ALA A 25 -5.37 4.61 0.96
CA ALA A 25 -4.32 4.99 0.02
C ALA A 25 -4.15 6.51 -0.08
N ILE A 26 -5.26 7.25 -0.15
CA ILE A 26 -5.26 8.72 -0.19
C ILE A 26 -4.67 9.29 1.09
N LEU A 27 -5.15 8.82 2.25
CA LEU A 27 -4.63 9.26 3.56
C LEU A 27 -3.15 8.94 3.72
N PHE A 28 -2.73 7.73 3.36
CA PHE A 28 -1.34 7.31 3.38
C PHE A 28 -0.46 8.18 2.47
N TYR A 29 -0.94 8.52 1.27
CA TYR A 29 -0.20 9.42 0.39
C TYR A 29 0.00 10.81 1.01
N PHE A 30 -1.07 11.45 1.48
CA PHE A 30 -0.99 12.82 1.97
C PHE A 30 -0.29 12.95 3.33
N ILE A 31 -0.44 11.97 4.21
CA ILE A 31 0.12 12.00 5.57
C ILE A 31 1.53 11.42 5.61
N THR A 32 1.77 10.32 4.89
CA THR A 32 3.04 9.58 4.94
C THR A 32 3.93 9.91 3.76
N VAL A 33 3.53 9.54 2.54
CA VAL A 33 4.42 9.59 1.36
C VAL A 33 4.91 11.01 1.12
N ARG A 34 3.99 11.98 1.06
CA ARG A 34 4.32 13.39 0.85
C ARG A 34 5.25 13.94 1.94
N ARG A 35 5.06 13.53 3.19
CA ARG A 35 5.90 13.94 4.33
C ARG A 35 7.31 13.36 4.23
N ILE A 36 7.43 12.07 3.91
CA ILE A 36 8.72 11.40 3.74
C ILE A 36 9.48 12.00 2.55
N GLU A 37 8.82 12.18 1.40
CA GLU A 37 9.45 12.76 0.22
C GLU A 37 9.89 14.22 0.45
N LYS A 38 9.10 15.01 1.20
CA LYS A 38 9.53 16.35 1.62
C LYS A 38 10.82 16.30 2.46
N GLN A 39 10.94 15.32 3.34
CA GLN A 39 12.14 15.16 4.16
C GLN A 39 13.33 14.65 3.36
N PHE A 40 13.12 13.82 2.34
CA PHE A 40 14.18 13.45 1.39
C PHE A 40 14.78 14.67 0.70
N LEU A 41 13.95 15.62 0.25
CA LEU A 41 14.42 16.86 -0.36
C LEU A 41 15.25 17.70 0.62
N ILE A 42 14.86 17.77 1.89
CA ILE A 42 15.59 18.51 2.94
C ILE A 42 16.97 17.88 3.21
N GLU A 43 17.05 16.55 3.18
CA GLU A 43 18.28 15.81 3.45
C GLU A 43 19.15 15.56 2.20
N GLY A 44 18.72 16.04 1.03
CA GLY A 44 19.44 15.83 -0.23
C GLY A 44 19.38 14.38 -0.75
N ILE A 45 18.43 13.58 -0.26
CA ILE A 45 18.21 12.20 -0.72
C ILE A 45 17.48 12.25 -2.06
N THR A 46 18.13 11.73 -3.10
CA THR A 46 17.52 11.61 -4.42
C THR A 46 16.68 10.35 -4.50
N ARG A 47 15.51 10.48 -5.11
CA ARG A 47 14.59 9.39 -5.42
C ARG A 47 14.43 9.33 -6.93
N PRO A 48 14.49 8.14 -7.57
CA PRO A 48 14.27 8.04 -8.99
C PRO A 48 12.83 8.40 -9.37
N ASP A 49 12.69 9.14 -10.48
CA ASP A 49 11.40 9.59 -11.01
C ASP A 49 10.91 8.62 -12.08
N TRP A 50 10.43 7.46 -11.63
CA TRP A 50 9.85 6.42 -12.50
C TRP A 50 8.33 6.33 -12.36
N ASP A 51 7.77 7.03 -11.37
CA ASP A 51 6.42 6.79 -10.88
C ASP A 51 5.40 7.68 -11.58
N GLY A 52 5.04 7.31 -12.81
CA GLY A 52 3.98 7.99 -13.57
C GLY A 52 2.60 7.76 -12.96
N ILE A 53 2.20 6.50 -12.83
CA ILE A 53 0.82 6.10 -12.45
C ILE A 53 0.58 5.97 -10.93
N GLY A 54 1.58 6.22 -10.08
CA GLY A 54 1.42 6.19 -8.62
C GLY A 54 1.71 4.84 -7.94
N LEU A 55 2.40 3.91 -8.62
CA LEU A 55 2.85 2.64 -8.05
C LEU A 55 3.88 2.80 -6.92
N ARG A 56 4.44 4.00 -6.71
CA ARG A 56 5.29 4.24 -5.52
C ARG A 56 4.54 4.08 -4.21
N ILE A 57 3.24 4.39 -4.18
CA ILE A 57 2.44 4.41 -2.95
C ILE A 57 2.45 3.02 -2.27
N PRO A 58 2.09 1.92 -2.97
CA PRO A 58 2.25 0.58 -2.40
C PRO A 58 3.71 0.23 -2.10
N GLY A 59 4.68 0.75 -2.88
CA GLY A 59 6.10 0.57 -2.60
C GLY A 59 6.52 1.10 -1.22
N TYR A 60 6.11 2.32 -0.86
CA TYR A 60 6.33 2.89 0.47
C TYR A 60 5.66 2.06 1.57
N ALA A 61 4.43 1.61 1.37
CA ALA A 61 3.72 0.79 2.35
C ALA A 61 4.48 -0.53 2.63
N ILE A 62 4.93 -1.22 1.58
CA ILE A 62 5.70 -2.46 1.70
C ILE A 62 7.03 -2.21 2.43
N ILE A 63 7.76 -1.14 2.09
CA ILE A 63 9.03 -0.80 2.75
C ILE A 63 8.84 -0.57 4.26
N ILE A 64 7.74 0.10 4.63
CA ILE A 64 7.43 0.44 6.02
C ILE A 64 7.01 -0.81 6.83
N LEU A 65 6.26 -1.73 6.22
CA LEU A 65 5.69 -2.90 6.90
C LEU A 65 6.61 -4.12 6.90
N CYS A 66 7.33 -4.34 5.80
CA CYS A 66 8.00 -5.60 5.54
C CYS A 66 9.52 -5.44 5.60
N ASP A 67 10.18 -6.37 6.29
CA ASP A 67 11.64 -6.48 6.33
C ASP A 67 12.12 -7.62 5.44
N ILE A 68 12.01 -7.43 4.12
CA ILE A 68 12.35 -8.45 3.12
C ILE A 68 13.77 -8.20 2.60
N GLN A 69 14.57 -9.26 2.51
CA GLN A 69 15.96 -9.19 2.08
C GLN A 69 16.15 -8.49 0.71
N ARG A 70 15.25 -8.72 -0.25
CA ARG A 70 15.26 -8.05 -1.57
C ARG A 70 15.08 -6.53 -1.50
N LEU A 71 14.31 -6.03 -0.53
CA LEU A 71 14.14 -4.59 -0.30
C LEU A 71 15.36 -4.00 0.41
N ASN A 72 16.05 -4.81 1.21
CA ASN A 72 17.22 -4.40 1.98
C ASN A 72 18.53 -4.43 1.18
N ASP A 73 18.45 -4.70 -0.12
CA ASP A 73 19.59 -4.48 -0.99
C ASP A 73 19.96 -2.99 -0.94
N LYS A 74 21.23 -2.69 -0.63
CA LYS A 74 21.74 -1.33 -0.51
C LYS A 74 21.49 -0.48 -1.75
N ASN A 75 21.27 -1.13 -2.90
CA ASN A 75 21.05 -0.48 -4.18
C ASN A 75 19.62 -0.67 -4.71
N TYR A 76 18.60 -0.83 -3.84
CA TYR A 76 17.23 -1.00 -4.31
C TYR A 76 16.82 0.18 -5.23
N PRO A 77 16.59 -0.08 -6.53
CA PRO A 77 16.64 0.99 -7.54
C PRO A 77 15.36 1.82 -7.60
N LEU A 78 14.30 1.44 -6.88
CA LEU A 78 13.00 2.09 -7.00
C LEU A 78 12.77 3.14 -5.91
N LEU A 79 13.24 2.91 -4.68
CA LEU A 79 12.96 3.76 -3.53
C LEU A 79 14.10 3.70 -2.50
N PRO A 80 14.45 4.82 -1.82
CA PRO A 80 15.40 4.83 -0.70
C PRO A 80 14.84 4.08 0.53
N VAL A 81 15.19 2.80 0.67
CA VAL A 81 14.57 1.89 1.66
C VAL A 81 14.97 2.26 3.09
N ALA A 82 16.27 2.46 3.34
CA ALA A 82 16.78 2.70 4.69
C ALA A 82 16.25 4.03 5.26
N GLU A 83 16.25 5.05 4.41
CA GLU A 83 15.81 6.40 4.71
C GLU A 83 14.29 6.43 4.91
N THR A 84 13.53 5.73 4.07
CA THR A 84 12.07 5.58 4.26
C THR A 84 11.76 5.00 5.64
N ARG A 85 12.43 3.91 6.04
CA ARG A 85 12.18 3.28 7.34
C ARG A 85 12.60 4.16 8.50
N ARG A 86 13.74 4.86 8.37
CA ARG A 86 14.24 5.79 9.39
C ARG A 86 13.25 6.94 9.63
N LEU A 87 12.59 7.41 8.58
CA LEU A 87 11.63 8.52 8.64
C LEU A 87 10.20 8.09 8.96
N ALA A 88 9.90 6.79 8.93
CA ALA A 88 8.56 6.26 9.20
C ALA A 88 8.20 6.34 10.69
N THR A 89 7.05 6.93 10.97
CA THR A 89 6.46 7.04 12.30
C THR A 89 5.52 5.87 12.60
N LYS A 90 5.02 5.79 13.84
CA LYS A 90 3.99 4.81 14.23
C LYS A 90 2.67 5.00 13.45
N ILE A 91 2.30 6.25 13.15
CA ILE A 91 1.10 6.56 12.36
C ILE A 91 1.26 6.08 10.92
N ASP A 92 2.45 6.28 10.34
CA ASP A 92 2.73 5.80 8.98
C ASP A 92 2.65 4.27 8.88
N ARG A 93 3.14 3.56 9.91
CA ARG A 93 3.01 2.10 9.99
C ARG A 93 1.56 1.66 10.07
N LEU A 94 0.73 2.35 10.85
CA LEU A 94 -0.70 2.06 10.95
C LEU A 94 -1.40 2.30 9.60
N LEU A 95 -1.18 3.45 8.96
CA LEU A 95 -1.79 3.79 7.67
C LEU A 95 -1.31 2.84 6.57
N ALA A 96 -0.02 2.51 6.53
CA ALA A 96 0.53 1.51 5.62
C ALA A 96 -0.16 0.15 5.85
N PHE A 97 -0.31 -0.28 7.10
CA PHE A 97 -0.96 -1.54 7.44
C PHE A 97 -2.42 -1.56 6.98
N LEU A 98 -3.20 -0.52 7.30
CA LEU A 98 -4.60 -0.43 6.91
C LEU A 98 -4.76 -0.46 5.38
N PHE A 99 -3.96 0.32 4.65
CA PHE A 99 -3.96 0.33 3.19
C PHE A 99 -3.55 -1.03 2.59
N TYR A 100 -2.43 -1.59 3.05
CA TYR A 100 -1.91 -2.84 2.50
C TYR A 100 -2.82 -4.03 2.82
N PHE A 101 -3.30 -4.12 4.05
CA PHE A 101 -4.21 -5.18 4.48
C PHE A 101 -5.54 -5.11 3.75
N SER A 102 -6.13 -3.92 3.58
CA SER A 102 -7.35 -3.78 2.79
C SER A 102 -7.14 -4.15 1.33
N ALA A 103 -6.03 -3.74 0.72
CA ALA A 103 -5.72 -4.09 -0.66
C ALA A 103 -5.58 -5.62 -0.85
N VAL A 104 -4.85 -6.29 0.06
CA VAL A 104 -4.72 -7.75 0.05
C VAL A 104 -6.07 -8.44 0.25
N LEU A 105 -6.90 -7.94 1.18
CA LEU A 105 -8.23 -8.49 1.41
C LEU A 105 -9.11 -8.41 0.16
N CYS A 106 -9.09 -7.27 -0.54
CA CYS A 106 -9.85 -7.11 -1.78
C CYS A 106 -9.38 -8.10 -2.87
N VAL A 107 -8.06 -8.33 -3.00
CA VAL A 107 -7.51 -9.33 -3.93
C VAL A 107 -7.97 -10.74 -3.55
N VAL A 108 -7.92 -11.10 -2.27
CA VAL A 108 -8.37 -12.43 -1.80
C VAL A 108 -9.84 -12.64 -2.12
N ILE A 109 -10.71 -11.67 -1.83
CA ILE A 109 -12.15 -11.76 -2.14
C ILE A 109 -12.37 -11.91 -3.65
N LEU A 110 -11.64 -11.14 -4.46
CA LEU A 110 -11.73 -11.22 -5.92
C LEU A 110 -11.33 -12.61 -6.44
N VAL A 111 -10.24 -13.19 -5.92
CA VAL A 111 -9.82 -14.56 -6.27
C VAL A 111 -10.88 -15.58 -5.86
N VAL A 112 -11.48 -15.43 -4.67
CA VAL A 112 -12.55 -16.34 -4.25
C VAL A 112 -13.75 -16.21 -5.19
N LEU A 113 -14.22 -15.00 -5.49
CA LEU A 113 -15.32 -14.77 -6.43
C LEU A 113 -15.04 -15.41 -7.81
N PHE A 114 -13.83 -15.21 -8.35
CA PHE A 114 -13.42 -15.79 -9.63
C PHE A 114 -13.40 -17.33 -9.63
N MET A 115 -13.12 -17.96 -8.48
CA MET A 115 -13.14 -19.42 -8.36
C MET A 115 -14.56 -20.00 -8.19
N TYR A 116 -15.55 -19.15 -7.87
CA TYR A 116 -16.96 -19.53 -7.71
C TYR A 116 -17.79 -19.32 -8.99
N GLU A 117 -17.33 -18.47 -9.91
CA GLU A 117 -17.87 -18.33 -11.28
C GLU A 117 -17.49 -19.53 -12.16
#